data_AF-A0A6N4DEG2-F1
#
_entry.id   AF-A0A6N4DEG2-F1
#
_cell.length_a   1.000
_cell.length_b   1.000
_cell.length_c   1.000
_cell.angle_alpha   90.00
_cell.angle_beta   90.00
_cell.angle_gamma   90.00
#
_symmetry.space_group_name_H-M   'P 1'
#
loop_
_entity.id
_entity.type
_entity.pdbx_description
1 polymer ?
#
loop_
_entity_poly.entity_id
_entity_poly.type
_entity_poly.pdbx_seq_one_letter_code
_entity_poly.pdbx_strand_id
1 'polypeptide(L)'
;MARKGGDFAARIGGEEFALLLPETDGILAMRVAARIKEAIQSLSIPHEKSEVSPVLTVSQGAAFLYPGEEQQHHLKLFELADSALYRAKHQGRDRIELLTRQPVEKLAREAP
;
A
#
# COMPACT_ATOMS: atom_id res chain seq x y z
N MET A 1 -4.05 -16.55 1.98
CA MET A 1 -5.22 -16.34 2.86
C MET A 1 -5.99 -15.14 2.32
N ALA A 2 -6.82 -15.32 1.29
CA ALA A 2 -7.77 -14.31 0.83
C ALA A 2 -9.04 -14.46 1.64
N ARG A 3 -9.57 -13.39 2.25
CA ARG A 3 -10.81 -13.46 3.04
C ARG A 3 -11.69 -12.24 2.75
N LYS A 4 -12.97 -12.55 2.50
CA LYS A 4 -14.10 -11.76 1.96
C LYS A 4 -14.02 -11.54 0.44
N GLY A 5 -15.08 -11.98 -0.26
CA GLY A 5 -15.13 -12.09 -1.71
C GLY A 5 -15.00 -10.73 -2.37
N GLY A 6 -13.82 -10.46 -2.94
CA GLY A 6 -13.50 -9.19 -3.57
C GLY A 6 -12.01 -8.87 -3.49
N ASP A 7 -11.36 -9.21 -2.38
CA ASP A 7 -9.92 -9.00 -2.22
C ASP A 7 -9.15 -9.83 -3.26
N PHE A 8 -8.30 -9.15 -4.02
CA PHE A 8 -7.51 -9.76 -5.06
C PHE A 8 -6.03 -9.44 -4.88
N ALA A 9 -5.18 -10.47 -4.94
CA ALA A 9 -3.74 -10.33 -4.90
C ALA A 9 -3.14 -10.90 -6.17
N ALA A 10 -2.23 -10.14 -6.79
CA ALA A 10 -1.52 -10.55 -7.99
C ALA A 10 -0.03 -10.26 -7.90
N ARG A 11 0.77 -11.09 -8.57
CA ARG A 11 2.15 -10.77 -8.91
C ARG A 11 2.15 -10.08 -10.26
N ILE A 12 2.56 -8.82 -10.29
CA ILE A 12 2.58 -8.01 -11.51
C ILE A 12 3.75 -8.44 -12.40
N GLY A 13 4.90 -8.72 -11.79
CA GLY A 13 6.10 -9.19 -12.48
C GLY A 13 7.33 -9.09 -11.58
N GLY A 14 8.34 -9.96 -11.80
CA GLY A 14 9.56 -9.92 -10.99
C GLY A 14 9.26 -10.03 -9.49
N GLU A 15 9.65 -9.01 -8.72
CA GLU A 15 9.42 -8.90 -7.27
C GLU A 15 8.20 -8.04 -6.89
N GLU A 16 7.38 -7.64 -7.87
CA GLU A 16 6.27 -6.70 -7.69
C GLU A 16 4.94 -7.41 -7.51
N PHE A 17 4.21 -6.99 -6.47
CA PHE A 17 2.90 -7.51 -6.09
C PHE A 17 1.90 -6.36 -5.95
N ALA A 18 0.65 -6.62 -6.28
CA ALA A 18 -0.46 -5.70 -6.09
C ALA A 18 -1.58 -6.38 -5.31
N LEU A 19 -2.20 -5.61 -4.41
CA LEU A 19 -3.44 -5.98 -3.74
C LEU A 19 -4.52 -4.99 -4.13
N LEU A 20 -5.66 -5.50 -4.57
CA LEU A 20 -6.89 -4.74 -4.79
C LEU A 20 -7.86 -5.11 -3.67
N LEU A 21 -8.32 -4.08 -2.96
CA LEU A 21 -9.19 -4.21 -1.79
C LEU A 21 -10.49 -3.44 -2.06
N PRO A 22 -11.55 -4.10 -2.56
CA PRO A 22 -12.85 -3.46 -2.73
C PRO A 22 -13.40 -2.96 -1.40
N GLU A 23 -14.24 -1.92 -1.44
CA GLU A 23 -14.97 -1.41 -0.26
C GLU A 23 -14.06 -1.10 0.95
N THR A 24 -12.83 -0.67 0.66
CA THR A 24 -11.78 -0.47 1.67
C THR A 24 -11.31 0.98 1.63
N ASP A 25 -11.40 1.66 2.78
CA ASP A 25 -10.89 3.02 2.94
C ASP A 25 -9.38 3.07 3.17
N GLY A 26 -8.82 4.28 3.20
CA GLY A 26 -7.38 4.48 3.43
C GLY A 26 -6.88 3.97 4.77
N ILE A 27 -7.70 3.98 5.83
CA ILE A 27 -7.28 3.51 7.17
C ILE A 27 -7.12 1.98 7.15
N LEU A 28 -8.11 1.28 6.60
CA LEU A 28 -8.08 -0.17 6.46
C LEU A 28 -6.98 -0.61 5.48
N ALA A 29 -6.80 0.09 4.35
CA ALA A 29 -5.71 -0.18 3.41
C ALA A 29 -4.33 -0.06 4.10
N MET A 30 -4.12 0.98 4.91
CA MET A 30 -2.88 1.15 5.68
C MET A 30 -2.68 0.06 6.73
N ARG A 31 -3.75 -0.40 7.40
CA ARG A 31 -3.67 -1.55 8.33
C ARG A 31 -3.31 -2.84 7.62
N VAL A 32 -3.85 -3.09 6.43
CA VAL A 32 -3.48 -4.26 5.61
C VAL A 32 -2.02 -4.18 5.21
N ALA A 33 -1.55 -3.02 4.72
CA ALA A 33 -0.15 -2.81 4.37
C ALA A 33 0.79 -3.00 5.57
N ALA A 34 0.43 -2.49 6.75
CA ALA A 34 1.20 -2.68 7.98
C ALA A 34 1.32 -4.16 8.35
N ARG A 35 0.21 -4.91 8.29
CA ARG A 35 0.21 -6.36 8.54
C ARG A 35 1.07 -7.13 7.55
N ILE A 36 1.08 -6.74 6.29
CA ILE A 36 1.95 -7.36 5.26
C ILE A 36 3.42 -7.09 5.59
N LYS A 37 3.77 -5.85 5.94
CA LYS A 37 5.14 -5.48 6.33
C LYS A 37 5.60 -6.28 7.55
N GLU A 38 4.81 -6.31 8.61
CA GLU A 38 5.10 -7.07 9.82
C GLU A 38 5.23 -8.58 9.53
N ALA A 39 4.32 -9.14 8.73
CA ALA A 39 4.36 -10.54 8.36
C ALA A 39 5.66 -10.88 7.60
N ILE A 40 6.05 -10.08 6.61
CA ILE A 40 7.30 -10.29 5.85
C ILE A 40 8.52 -10.17 6.77
N GLN A 41 8.58 -9.12 7.60
CA GLN A 41 9.68 -8.92 8.54
C GLN A 41 9.78 -10.08 9.54
N SER A 42 8.65 -10.61 10.02
CA SER A 42 8.61 -11.72 10.99
C SER A 42 9.20 -13.03 10.44
N LEU A 43 9.21 -13.21 9.11
CA LEU A 43 9.85 -14.37 8.48
C LEU A 43 11.37 -14.37 8.70
N SER A 44 11.97 -13.23 9.08
CA SER A 44 13.38 -13.09 9.40
C SER A 44 14.32 -13.64 8.32
N ILE A 45 13.91 -13.54 7.05
CA ILE A 45 14.67 -14.06 5.92
C ILE A 45 15.94 -13.22 5.77
N PRO A 46 17.15 -13.79 5.88
CA PRO A 46 18.38 -13.02 5.76
C PRO A 46 18.49 -12.31 4.41
N HIS A 47 18.88 -11.04 4.46
CA HIS A 47 19.09 -10.21 3.28
C HIS A 47 20.43 -9.45 3.39
N GLU A 48 21.52 -10.21 3.53
CA GLU A 48 22.86 -9.71 3.87
C GLU A 48 23.43 -8.65 2.92
N LYS A 49 22.99 -8.65 1.66
CA LYS A 49 23.42 -7.68 0.63
C LYS A 49 22.58 -6.40 0.60
N SER A 50 21.56 -6.29 1.45
CA SER A 50 20.70 -5.12 1.52
C SER A 50 21.35 -4.00 2.32
N GLU A 51 21.33 -2.80 1.75
CA GLU A 51 21.74 -1.57 2.44
C GLU A 51 20.65 -1.04 3.39
N VAL A 52 19.44 -1.63 3.36
CA VAL A 52 18.27 -1.14 4.11
C VAL A 52 18.10 -1.87 5.45
N SER A 53 18.25 -3.19 5.45
CA SER A 53 17.96 -4.04 6.60
C SER A 53 18.65 -5.40 6.44
N PRO A 54 19.13 -6.03 7.54
CA PRO A 54 19.74 -7.36 7.49
C PRO A 54 18.73 -8.47 7.13
N VAL A 55 17.43 -8.18 7.14
CA VAL A 55 16.37 -9.12 6.76
C VAL A 55 15.53 -8.57 5.60
N LEU A 56 14.83 -9.46 4.90
CA LEU A 56 13.92 -9.09 3.82
C LEU A 56 12.83 -8.14 4.34
N THR A 57 12.62 -7.07 3.59
CA THR A 57 11.64 -6.02 3.89
C THR A 57 10.78 -5.74 2.66
N VAL A 58 9.74 -4.92 2.81
CA VAL A 58 8.87 -4.50 1.70
C VAL A 58 8.66 -3.00 1.73
N SER A 59 8.70 -2.37 0.55
CA SER A 59 8.21 -1.01 0.36
C SER A 59 6.83 -1.08 -0.29
N GLN A 60 5.86 -0.32 0.22
CA GLN A 60 4.48 -0.40 -0.22
C GLN A 60 3.98 1.01 -0.56
N GLY A 61 3.31 1.11 -1.71
CA GLY A 61 2.52 2.27 -2.08
C GLY A 61 1.04 1.92 -1.98
N ALA A 62 0.28 2.71 -1.24
CA ALA A 62 -1.16 2.57 -1.09
C ALA A 62 -1.88 3.78 -1.70
N ALA A 63 -3.05 3.53 -2.25
CA ALA A 63 -3.98 4.56 -2.69
C ALA A 63 -5.41 4.03 -2.53
N PHE A 64 -6.36 4.95 -2.41
CA PHE A 64 -7.79 4.65 -2.31
C PHE A 64 -8.61 5.75 -2.97
N LEU A 65 -9.86 5.44 -3.31
CA LEU A 65 -10.84 6.37 -3.86
C LEU A 65 -11.96 6.58 -2.85
N TYR A 66 -12.51 7.79 -2.82
CA TYR A 66 -13.75 8.05 -2.10
C TYR A 66 -14.96 7.62 -2.94
N PRO A 67 -16.11 7.29 -2.30
CA PRO A 67 -17.35 7.06 -3.00
C PRO A 67 -17.69 8.22 -3.96
N GLY A 68 -17.98 7.91 -5.22
CA GLY A 68 -18.26 8.89 -6.28
C GLY A 68 -17.04 9.27 -7.14
N GLU A 69 -15.83 8.81 -6.82
CA GLU A 69 -14.63 9.01 -7.65
C GLU A 69 -14.39 7.87 -8.67
N GLU A 70 -15.23 6.81 -8.66
CA GLU A 70 -15.02 5.58 -9.41
C GLU A 70 -15.16 5.77 -10.92
N GLN A 71 -16.04 6.68 -11.33
CA GLN A 71 -16.42 6.90 -12.74
C GLN A 71 -15.31 7.57 -13.55
N GLN A 72 -14.32 8.18 -12.90
CA GLN A 72 -13.29 8.90 -13.64
C GLN A 72 -12.02 8.10 -13.88
N HIS A 73 -11.59 7.14 -13.04
CA HIS A 73 -10.14 6.89 -12.98
C HIS A 73 -9.62 5.57 -12.33
N HIS A 74 -9.95 4.39 -12.88
CA HIS A 74 -9.32 3.12 -12.44
C HIS A 74 -7.80 3.06 -12.71
N LEU A 75 -7.34 3.52 -13.88
CA LEU A 75 -5.89 3.60 -14.20
C LEU A 75 -5.14 4.52 -13.23
N LYS A 76 -5.82 5.58 -12.78
CA LYS A 76 -5.22 6.58 -11.89
C LYS A 76 -5.06 6.10 -10.46
N LEU A 77 -5.87 5.13 -10.02
CA LEU A 77 -5.68 4.50 -8.71
C LEU A 77 -4.36 3.72 -8.68
N PHE A 78 -4.09 2.96 -9.74
CA PHE A 78 -2.82 2.24 -9.88
C PHE A 78 -1.64 3.21 -9.99
N GLU A 79 -1.75 4.26 -10.80
CA GLU A 79 -0.70 5.30 -10.92
C GLU A 79 -0.42 6.00 -9.59
N LEU A 80 -1.44 6.26 -8.76
CA LEU A 80 -1.27 6.83 -7.43
C LEU A 80 -0.57 5.86 -6.47
N ALA A 81 -0.95 4.58 -6.49
CA ALA A 81 -0.29 3.55 -5.69
C ALA A 81 1.18 3.39 -6.12
N ASP A 82 1.47 3.39 -7.42
CA ASP A 82 2.83 3.33 -7.95
C ASP A 82 3.65 4.58 -7.58
N SER A 83 3.05 5.77 -7.68
CA SER A 83 3.68 7.02 -7.23
C SER A 83 3.99 7.01 -5.73
N ALA A 84 3.09 6.42 -4.92
CA ALA A 84 3.32 6.23 -3.49
C ALA A 84 4.47 5.23 -3.25
N LEU A 85 4.50 4.13 -4.01
CA LEU A 85 5.57 3.14 -3.93
C LEU A 85 6.93 3.74 -4.32
N TYR A 86 6.95 4.57 -5.36
CA TYR A 86 8.12 5.33 -5.77
C TYR A 86 8.63 6.22 -4.63
N ARG A 87 7.73 6.99 -3.98
CA ARG A 87 8.08 7.77 -2.78
C ARG A 87 8.63 6.89 -1.66
N ALA A 88 8.05 5.72 -1.42
CA ALA A 88 8.51 4.80 -0.37
C ALA A 88 9.94 4.32 -0.66
N LYS A 89 10.22 3.95 -1.93
CA LYS A 89 11.54 3.52 -2.39
C LYS A 89 12.58 4.65 -2.26
N HIS A 90 12.21 5.89 -2.60
CA HIS A 90 13.11 7.04 -2.54
C HIS A 90 13.35 7.60 -1.14
N GLN A 91 12.42 7.41 -0.21
CA GLN A 91 12.58 7.85 1.19
C GLN A 91 13.30 6.82 2.07
N GLY A 92 14.05 5.88 1.49
CA GLY A 92 14.84 4.92 2.25
C GLY A 92 14.20 3.55 2.42
N ARG A 93 13.17 3.22 1.65
CA ARG A 93 12.56 1.88 1.57
C ARG A 93 11.97 1.45 2.93
N ASP A 94 11.63 0.16 3.02
CA ASP A 94 11.01 -0.49 4.19
C ASP A 94 9.89 0.35 4.85
N ARG A 95 9.02 0.94 4.03
CA ARG A 95 7.97 1.85 4.50
C ARG A 95 6.72 1.77 3.64
N ILE A 96 5.68 2.39 4.17
CA ILE A 96 4.37 2.49 3.53
C ILE A 96 4.12 3.97 3.27
N GLU A 97 3.84 4.32 2.03
CA GLU A 97 3.36 5.65 1.65
C GLU A 97 1.92 5.56 1.17
N LEU A 98 1.11 6.55 1.52
CA LEU A 98 -0.27 6.69 1.08
C LEU A 98 -0.39 7.94 0.22
N LEU A 99 -0.93 7.80 -0.99
CA LEU A 99 -1.33 8.93 -1.81
C LEU A 99 -2.84 8.87 -2.11
N THR A 100 -3.45 10.04 -2.10
CA THR A 100 -4.85 10.23 -2.48
C THR A 100 -4.97 11.53 -3.28
N ARG A 101 -6.02 11.67 -4.10
CA ARG A 101 -6.25 12.88 -4.92
C ARG A 101 -6.67 14.10 -4.10
N GLN A 102 -7.07 13.94 -2.84
CA GLN A 102 -7.49 15.06 -1.99
C GLN A 102 -6.59 15.22 -0.76
N PRO A 103 -6.36 16.46 -0.28
CA PRO A 103 -5.56 16.67 0.92
C PRO A 103 -6.20 15.98 2.15
N VAL A 104 -5.34 15.38 2.98
CA VAL A 104 -5.65 14.68 4.24
C VAL A 104 -6.35 15.61 5.26
N GLU A 105 -6.44 16.92 4.99
CA GLU A 105 -6.98 17.96 5.87
C GLU A 105 -8.47 17.85 6.21
N LYS A 106 -9.25 17.04 5.48
CA LYS A 106 -10.65 16.74 5.87
C LYS A 106 -10.78 15.71 7.00
N LEU A 107 -9.69 15.03 7.41
CA LEU A 107 -9.72 14.02 8.47
C LEU A 107 -9.68 14.59 9.90
N ALA A 108 -9.49 15.91 10.07
CA ALA A 108 -9.37 16.54 11.38
C ALA A 108 -10.58 17.40 11.80
N ARG A 109 -11.64 17.47 10.98
CA ARG A 109 -12.81 18.33 11.28
C ARG A 109 -14.10 17.59 11.61
N GLU A 110 -14.09 16.26 11.62
CA GLU A 110 -15.25 15.44 11.99
C GLU A 110 -14.81 14.31 12.94
N ALA A 111 -14.37 14.69 14.13
CA ALA A 111 -14.48 13.86 15.33
C ALA A 111 -15.31 14.68 16.35
N PRO A 112 -16.26 14.05 17.06
CA PRO A 112 -17.27 14.74 17.87
C PRO A 112 -16.69 15.59 19.00
#